data_AF-A0A931Z788-F1
#
_entry.id   AF-A0A931Z788-F1
#
_cell.length_a   1.000
_cell.length_b   1.000
_cell.length_c   1.000
_cell.angle_alpha   90.00
_cell.angle_beta   90.00
_cell.angle_gamma   90.00
#
_symmetry.space_group_name_H-M   'P 1'
#
loop_
_entity.id
_entity.type
_entity.pdbx_description
1 polymer ?
#
loop_
_entity_poly.entity_id
_entity_poly.type
_entity_poly.pdbx_seq_one_letter_code
_entity_poly.pdbx_strand_id
1 'polypeptide(L)'
;MLLPLAAAASDNGQAAKDPSSALQTHVLFTGADIRILYNGKVYPVDDVDGTSLAIKIKDAPKGLDAPLDYKRKKLVVTRVQTVTDRTATVTNFKYEPAYTPANDPARKGSEAIQTAIAMADNARMTEERVAREPARIKVFRGGTAPVEVDNPLLPQMEQRLQMERSTISGPLGIAGQAGKMAEEKAAANFDALEVQFELSSPSPIKNAYVVVMADYHPKETLKDSQMWVAARAVGPLDSTPRKVWLREGGLPPGYILEKVHLHVYEQGTEIATDLSENRAALTRDEAHEYLVIEHTTMNKANTVLARIVLPKVPADWATHPRDSSFLKTYYVKVDKTGRPTDAFEDETCETKVADSYYDAVLRDQLFLPALEKGQPVDSVVRMKLTKLSR
;
A
#
# COMPACT_ATOMS: atom_id res chain seq x y z
N MET A 1 18.68 -10.71 -35.40
CA MET A 1 19.85 -9.94 -35.85
C MET A 1 20.36 -9.19 -34.62
N LEU A 2 21.23 -9.83 -33.86
CA LEU A 2 21.82 -9.32 -32.62
C LEU A 2 23.11 -8.59 -33.00
N LEU A 3 23.24 -7.33 -32.60
CA LEU A 3 24.51 -6.62 -32.64
C LEU A 3 25.18 -6.71 -31.27
N PRO A 4 26.45 -7.13 -31.18
CA PRO A 4 27.19 -7.17 -29.93
C PRO A 4 27.76 -5.78 -29.62
N LEU A 5 27.63 -5.34 -28.36
CA LEU A 5 28.38 -4.19 -27.85
C LEU A 5 29.76 -4.68 -27.39
N ALA A 6 30.79 -4.37 -28.17
CA ALA A 6 32.17 -4.63 -27.84
C ALA A 6 32.69 -3.63 -26.80
N ALA A 7 33.34 -4.13 -25.75
CA ALA A 7 34.12 -3.35 -24.83
C ALA A 7 35.45 -2.96 -25.50
N ALA A 8 35.75 -1.67 -25.55
CA ALA A 8 37.07 -1.16 -25.88
C ALA A 8 37.51 -0.22 -24.76
N ALA A 9 38.57 -0.62 -24.05
CA ALA A 9 39.34 0.26 -23.19
C ALA A 9 40.23 1.13 -24.07
N SER A 10 40.22 2.44 -23.85
CA SER A 10 41.30 3.33 -24.27
C SER A 10 41.46 4.43 -23.22
N ASP A 11 42.64 4.42 -22.61
CA ASP A 11 43.16 5.43 -21.71
C ASP A 11 43.88 6.48 -22.57
N ASN A 12 43.46 7.75 -22.50
CA ASN A 12 44.33 8.91 -22.68
C ASN A 12 43.62 10.22 -22.32
N GLY A 13 44.33 11.00 -21.51
CA GLY A 13 43.86 12.24 -20.90
C GLY A 13 43.34 13.30 -21.86
N GLN A 14 42.19 13.85 -21.49
CA GLN A 14 41.91 15.28 -21.52
C GLN A 14 40.93 15.54 -20.37
N ALA A 15 41.35 16.32 -19.39
CA ALA A 15 40.47 16.87 -18.38
C ALA A 15 39.49 17.82 -19.09
N ALA A 16 38.41 17.26 -19.62
CA ALA A 16 37.24 18.00 -19.98
C ALA A 16 36.73 18.65 -18.70
N LYS A 17 36.68 19.99 -18.69
CA LYS A 17 35.88 20.72 -17.71
C LYS A 17 34.45 20.20 -17.84
N ASP A 18 34.01 19.42 -16.87
CA ASP A 18 32.64 18.93 -16.77
C ASP A 18 31.67 20.11 -16.92
N PRO A 19 30.87 20.18 -18.00
CA PRO A 19 29.76 21.07 -18.05
C PRO A 19 28.59 20.39 -17.34
N SER A 20 28.02 21.08 -16.35
CA SER A 20 26.74 20.75 -15.69
C SER A 20 26.81 19.86 -14.45
N SER A 21 27.25 20.43 -13.33
CA SER A 21 26.87 19.95 -11.99
C SER A 21 25.45 20.42 -11.61
N ALA A 22 24.49 20.35 -12.55
CA ALA A 22 23.11 20.67 -12.23
C ALA A 22 22.58 19.66 -11.21
N LEU A 23 21.93 20.15 -10.15
CA LEU A 23 21.43 19.30 -9.06
C LEU A 23 20.36 18.33 -9.61
N GLN A 24 20.59 17.04 -9.41
CA GLN A 24 19.64 15.97 -9.71
C GLN A 24 18.52 15.98 -8.65
N THR A 25 17.43 16.66 -8.98
CA THR A 25 16.30 16.90 -8.06
C THR A 25 15.13 15.96 -8.30
N HIS A 26 15.15 15.18 -9.39
CA HIS A 26 14.07 14.29 -9.79
C HIS A 26 14.56 12.86 -9.89
N VAL A 27 13.64 11.90 -9.83
CA VAL A 27 13.92 10.48 -9.98
C VAL A 27 12.95 9.89 -11.00
N LEU A 28 13.49 9.26 -12.04
CA LEU A 28 12.77 8.34 -12.92
C LEU A 28 12.86 6.93 -12.32
N PHE A 29 11.75 6.22 -12.25
CA PHE A 29 11.70 4.86 -11.74
C PHE A 29 10.52 4.08 -12.32
N THR A 30 10.58 2.75 -12.22
CA THR A 30 9.45 1.87 -12.54
C THR A 30 8.55 1.74 -11.32
N GLY A 31 7.37 2.33 -11.42
CA GLY A 31 6.31 2.30 -10.42
C GLY A 31 5.15 1.38 -10.82
N ALA A 32 4.05 1.52 -10.09
CA ALA A 32 2.80 0.83 -10.33
C ALA A 32 1.62 1.82 -10.37
N ASP A 33 0.88 1.82 -11.48
CA ASP A 33 -0.40 2.52 -11.58
C ASP A 33 -1.50 1.56 -11.11
N ILE A 34 -2.11 1.89 -9.97
CA ILE A 34 -3.13 1.09 -9.32
C ILE A 34 -4.50 1.70 -9.62
N ARG A 35 -5.36 0.88 -10.23
CA ARG A 35 -6.72 1.28 -10.58
C ARG A 35 -7.76 0.25 -10.16
N ILE A 36 -8.98 0.71 -9.94
CA ILE A 36 -10.11 -0.12 -9.54
C ILE A 36 -11.21 -0.08 -10.62
N LEU A 37 -11.62 -1.25 -11.08
CA LEU A 37 -12.81 -1.47 -11.89
C LEU A 37 -14.05 -1.40 -11.00
N TYR A 38 -14.77 -0.28 -11.09
CA TYR A 38 -16.01 -0.03 -10.38
C TYR A 38 -17.12 0.31 -11.37
N ASN A 39 -18.24 -0.42 -11.32
CA ASN A 39 -19.38 -0.25 -12.23
C ASN A 39 -18.99 -0.19 -13.73
N GLY A 40 -18.08 -1.08 -14.14
CA GLY A 40 -17.62 -1.18 -15.53
C GLY A 40 -16.65 -0.09 -15.98
N LYS A 41 -16.24 0.82 -15.09
CA LYS A 41 -15.27 1.89 -15.36
C LYS A 41 -14.05 1.72 -14.47
N VAL A 42 -12.89 2.12 -14.97
CA VAL A 42 -11.61 2.02 -14.26
C VAL A 42 -11.29 3.38 -13.65
N TYR A 43 -11.06 3.43 -12.35
CA TYR A 43 -10.75 4.64 -11.59
C TYR A 43 -9.37 4.53 -10.95
N PRO A 44 -8.53 5.59 -10.98
CA PRO A 44 -7.29 5.60 -10.24
C PRO A 44 -7.56 5.61 -8.73
N VAL A 45 -6.72 4.91 -7.99
CA VAL A 45 -6.69 5.01 -6.52
C VAL A 45 -6.17 6.39 -6.14
N ASP A 46 -6.87 7.06 -5.24
CA ASP A 46 -6.51 8.40 -4.77
C ASP A 46 -5.97 8.38 -3.34
N ASP A 47 -6.52 7.54 -2.47
CA ASP A 47 -6.11 7.44 -1.07
C ASP A 47 -6.37 6.05 -0.50
N VAL A 48 -6.02 5.84 0.77
CA VAL A 48 -6.32 4.63 1.54
C VAL A 48 -6.95 5.05 2.87
N ASP A 49 -8.17 4.56 3.14
CA ASP A 49 -8.80 4.67 4.46
C ASP A 49 -8.68 3.35 5.21
N GLY A 50 -7.84 3.34 6.26
CA GLY A 50 -7.45 2.14 6.99
C GLY A 50 -6.77 1.12 6.08
N THR A 51 -7.53 0.11 5.65
CA THR A 51 -7.13 -0.96 4.74
C THR A 51 -7.99 -1.01 3.47
N SER A 52 -8.72 0.06 3.14
CA SER A 52 -9.55 0.16 1.93
C SER A 52 -8.99 1.20 0.96
N LEU A 53 -9.10 0.95 -0.34
CA LEU A 53 -8.68 1.92 -1.35
C LEU A 53 -9.80 2.92 -1.61
N ALA A 54 -9.50 4.20 -1.52
CA ALA A 54 -10.43 5.27 -1.86
C ALA A 54 -10.27 5.69 -3.32
N ILE A 55 -11.40 5.84 -4.02
CA ILE A 55 -11.45 6.38 -5.39
C ILE A 55 -12.31 7.64 -5.44
N LYS A 56 -11.86 8.63 -6.22
CA LYS A 56 -12.65 9.85 -6.49
C LYS A 56 -13.56 9.64 -7.71
N ILE A 57 -14.87 9.71 -7.50
CA ILE A 57 -15.89 9.69 -8.55
C ILE A 57 -16.46 11.11 -8.65
N LYS A 58 -16.34 11.76 -9.83
CA LYS A 58 -16.73 13.17 -10.02
C LYS A 58 -18.18 13.50 -9.63
N ASP A 59 -19.08 12.51 -9.72
CA ASP A 59 -20.51 12.68 -9.47
C ASP A 59 -20.94 12.18 -8.07
N ALA A 60 -20.00 11.71 -7.24
CA ALA A 60 -20.28 11.26 -5.88
C ALA A 60 -19.98 12.37 -4.86
N PRO A 61 -20.92 12.74 -3.98
CA PRO A 61 -20.76 13.85 -3.03
C PRO A 61 -19.72 13.59 -1.93
N LYS A 62 -19.26 12.34 -1.78
CA LYS A 62 -18.10 11.93 -0.98
C LYS A 62 -17.36 10.89 -1.82
N GLY A 63 -16.02 10.88 -1.75
CA GLY A 63 -15.21 9.81 -2.35
C GLY A 63 -15.79 8.45 -1.96
N LEU A 64 -15.78 7.51 -2.90
CA LEU A 64 -16.29 6.18 -2.59
C LEU A 64 -15.13 5.36 -2.04
N ASP A 65 -15.27 4.92 -0.79
CA ASP A 65 -14.38 3.93 -0.22
C ASP A 65 -14.76 2.59 -0.84
N ALA A 66 -13.89 2.07 -1.70
CA ALA A 66 -14.02 0.72 -2.21
C ALA A 66 -13.31 -0.19 -1.20
N PRO A 67 -14.05 -1.00 -0.41
CA PRO A 67 -13.40 -1.96 0.45
C PRO A 67 -12.48 -2.83 -0.40
N LEU A 68 -11.25 -3.04 0.09
CA LEU A 68 -10.31 -4.00 -0.48
C LEU A 68 -10.85 -5.41 -0.23
N ASP A 69 -11.90 -5.79 -0.95
CA ASP A 69 -12.24 -7.21 -1.09
C ASP A 69 -11.29 -7.78 -2.16
N TYR A 70 -10.08 -8.11 -1.71
CA TYR A 70 -8.98 -8.70 -2.48
C TYR A 70 -9.40 -9.93 -3.31
N LYS A 71 -10.56 -10.53 -2.99
CA LYS A 71 -11.11 -11.71 -3.67
C LYS A 71 -11.91 -11.39 -4.93
N ARG A 72 -12.06 -10.12 -5.33
CA ARG A 72 -12.81 -9.75 -6.55
C ARG A 72 -11.91 -9.08 -7.58
N LYS A 73 -11.97 -9.59 -8.82
CA LYS A 73 -11.30 -9.22 -10.09
C LYS A 73 -11.43 -7.75 -10.51
N LYS A 74 -11.22 -6.81 -9.60
CA LYS A 74 -11.46 -5.38 -9.81
C LYS A 74 -10.20 -4.54 -9.74
N LEU A 75 -9.07 -5.07 -9.27
CA LEU A 75 -7.82 -4.33 -9.29
C LEU A 75 -7.14 -4.49 -10.65
N VAL A 76 -6.68 -3.38 -11.22
CA VAL A 76 -5.84 -3.32 -12.41
C VAL A 76 -4.55 -2.66 -12.00
N VAL A 77 -3.45 -3.42 -12.02
CA VAL A 77 -2.11 -2.94 -11.71
C VAL A 77 -1.31 -2.94 -13.00
N THR A 78 -0.76 -1.79 -13.37
CA THR A 78 0.09 -1.65 -14.56
C THR A 78 1.43 -1.10 -14.16
N ARG A 79 2.53 -1.70 -14.63
CA ARG A 79 3.87 -1.12 -14.43
C ARG A 79 4.02 0.10 -15.33
N VAL A 80 4.42 1.21 -14.75
CA VAL A 80 4.59 2.49 -15.45
C VAL A 80 5.93 3.11 -15.09
N GLN A 81 6.57 3.78 -16.04
CA GLN A 81 7.70 4.64 -15.72
C GLN A 81 7.15 5.96 -15.18
N THR A 82 7.65 6.41 -14.03
CA THR A 82 7.18 7.62 -13.37
C THR A 82 8.36 8.52 -13.03
N VAL A 83 8.15 9.83 -13.16
CA VAL A 83 9.11 10.85 -12.76
C VAL A 83 8.51 11.68 -11.64
N THR A 84 9.28 11.87 -10.57
CA THR A 84 8.86 12.64 -9.39
C THR A 84 10.02 13.40 -8.78
N ASP A 85 9.74 14.53 -8.16
CA ASP A 85 10.65 15.28 -7.28
C ASP A 85 10.56 14.83 -5.82
N ARG A 86 9.59 13.97 -5.49
CA ARG A 86 9.38 13.46 -4.14
C ARG A 86 10.05 12.12 -3.93
N THR A 87 10.81 12.03 -2.85
CA THR A 87 11.51 10.81 -2.46
C THR A 87 11.16 10.42 -1.03
N ALA A 88 11.25 9.13 -0.74
CA ALA A 88 11.19 8.59 0.61
C ALA A 88 12.29 7.53 0.79
N THR A 89 12.71 7.30 2.03
CA THR A 89 13.69 6.28 2.37
C THR A 89 13.01 5.18 3.15
N VAL A 90 13.27 3.94 2.76
CA VAL A 90 12.77 2.73 3.43
C VAL A 90 13.94 2.02 4.09
N THR A 91 13.95 1.99 5.42
CA THR A 91 14.94 1.21 6.18
C THR A 91 14.31 -0.01 6.82
N ASN A 92 15.13 -1.01 7.16
CA ASN A 92 14.69 -2.20 7.88
C ASN A 92 13.55 -2.98 7.19
N PHE A 93 13.49 -2.96 5.85
CA PHE A 93 12.48 -3.69 5.09
C PHE A 93 12.63 -5.19 5.25
N LYS A 94 11.64 -5.81 5.89
CA LYS A 94 11.54 -7.25 6.15
C LYS A 94 10.14 -7.73 5.82
N TYR A 95 10.05 -8.94 5.30
CA TYR A 95 8.79 -9.63 5.10
C TYR A 95 8.93 -11.10 5.45
N GLU A 96 7.88 -11.69 5.99
CA GLU A 96 7.84 -13.10 6.34
C GLU A 96 6.43 -13.69 6.17
N PRO A 97 6.32 -14.97 5.77
CA PRO A 97 5.05 -15.68 5.82
C PRO A 97 4.50 -15.72 7.25
N ALA A 98 3.20 -15.47 7.39
CA ALA A 98 2.53 -15.40 8.68
C ALA A 98 1.19 -16.14 8.65
N TYR A 99 0.59 -16.30 9.83
CA TYR A 99 -0.77 -16.79 9.97
C TYR A 99 -1.74 -15.63 10.18
N THR A 100 -2.93 -15.73 9.58
CA THR A 100 -4.06 -14.91 10.01
C THR A 100 -4.46 -15.29 11.43
N PRO A 101 -5.09 -14.39 12.21
CA PRO A 101 -5.56 -14.72 13.56
C PRO A 101 -6.49 -15.94 13.59
N ALA A 102 -7.27 -16.18 12.54
CA ALA A 102 -8.16 -17.33 12.44
C ALA A 102 -7.43 -18.66 12.18
N ASN A 103 -6.24 -18.61 11.58
CA ASN A 103 -5.47 -19.79 11.19
C ASN A 103 -4.19 -20.03 11.97
N ASP A 104 -3.84 -19.14 12.90
CA ASP A 104 -2.67 -19.29 13.78
C ASP A 104 -2.79 -20.53 14.69
N PRO A 105 -1.92 -21.54 14.52
CA PRO A 105 -1.95 -22.76 15.34
C PRO A 105 -1.76 -22.49 16.83
N ALA A 106 -0.94 -21.50 17.19
CA ALA A 106 -0.69 -21.17 18.59
C ALA A 106 -1.95 -20.60 19.26
N ARG A 107 -2.70 -19.78 18.51
CA ARG A 107 -3.97 -19.22 18.99
C ARG A 107 -5.04 -20.30 19.10
N LYS A 108 -5.22 -21.13 18.07
CA LYS A 108 -6.17 -22.25 18.08
C LYS A 108 -5.91 -23.18 19.26
N GLY A 109 -4.66 -23.57 19.49
CA GLY A 109 -4.32 -24.44 20.61
C GLY A 109 -4.50 -23.77 21.97
N SER A 110 -4.22 -22.46 22.09
CA SER A 110 -4.50 -21.72 23.33
C SER A 110 -6.00 -21.64 23.62
N GLU A 111 -6.83 -21.36 22.62
CA GLU A 111 -8.30 -21.37 22.74
C GLU A 111 -8.82 -22.77 23.10
N ALA A 112 -8.25 -23.82 22.51
CA ALA A 112 -8.58 -25.21 22.84
C ALA A 112 -8.19 -25.57 24.28
N ILE A 113 -7.01 -25.17 24.75
CA ILE A 113 -6.55 -25.40 26.14
C ILE A 113 -7.45 -24.65 27.12
N GLN A 114 -7.78 -23.38 26.86
CA GLN A 114 -8.69 -22.61 27.72
C GLN A 114 -10.07 -23.25 27.80
N THR A 115 -10.58 -23.76 26.67
CA THR A 115 -11.85 -24.49 26.63
C THR A 115 -11.78 -25.77 27.46
N ALA A 116 -10.68 -26.53 27.37
CA ALA A 116 -10.48 -27.74 28.15
C ALA A 116 -10.40 -27.46 29.66
N ILE A 117 -9.73 -26.39 30.08
CA ILE A 117 -9.68 -25.95 31.49
C ILE A 117 -11.08 -25.57 31.99
N ALA A 118 -11.82 -24.78 31.22
CA ALA A 118 -13.19 -24.39 31.59
C ALA A 118 -14.14 -25.59 31.71
N MET A 119 -13.95 -26.62 30.88
CA MET A 119 -14.68 -27.88 31.00
C MET A 119 -14.32 -28.65 32.28
N ALA A 120 -13.03 -28.72 32.63
CA ALA A 120 -12.57 -29.35 33.86
C ALA A 120 -13.09 -28.63 35.12
N ASP A 121 -13.06 -27.30 35.13
CA ASP A 121 -13.59 -26.51 36.25
C ASP A 121 -15.11 -26.70 36.42
N ASN A 122 -15.86 -26.73 35.32
CA ASN A 122 -17.30 -27.04 35.35
C ASN A 122 -17.60 -28.46 35.84
N ALA A 123 -16.74 -29.42 35.50
CA ALA A 123 -16.84 -30.78 36.01
C ALA A 123 -16.62 -30.78 37.53
N ARG A 124 -15.54 -30.17 38.03
CA ARG A 124 -15.25 -30.07 39.46
C ARG A 124 -16.36 -29.37 40.24
N MET A 125 -16.89 -28.26 39.74
CA MET A 125 -18.04 -27.59 40.38
C MET A 125 -19.29 -28.48 40.42
N THR A 126 -19.49 -29.34 39.41
CA THR A 126 -20.59 -30.30 39.44
C THR A 126 -20.33 -31.40 40.47
N GLU A 127 -19.12 -31.93 40.54
CA GLU A 127 -18.74 -32.91 41.57
C GLU A 127 -18.95 -32.35 42.98
N GLU A 128 -18.52 -31.12 43.23
CA GLU A 128 -18.73 -30.44 44.51
C GLU A 128 -20.23 -30.26 44.83
N ARG A 129 -21.07 -29.99 43.83
CA ARG A 129 -22.54 -29.91 44.02
C ARG A 129 -23.13 -31.28 44.35
N VAL A 130 -22.74 -32.33 43.64
CA VAL A 130 -23.21 -33.70 43.87
C VAL A 130 -22.76 -34.20 45.24
N ALA A 131 -21.50 -33.95 45.63
CA ALA A 131 -20.98 -34.31 46.95
C ALA A 131 -21.69 -33.59 48.11
N ARG A 132 -22.27 -32.40 47.85
CA ARG A 132 -23.07 -31.65 48.83
C ARG A 132 -24.55 -32.04 48.85
N GLU A 133 -25.05 -32.77 47.85
CA GLU A 133 -26.42 -33.29 47.89
C GLU A 133 -26.47 -34.55 48.79
N PRO A 134 -27.20 -34.51 49.92
CA PRO A 134 -27.26 -35.64 50.82
C PRO A 134 -27.96 -36.83 50.14
N ALA A 135 -27.38 -38.02 50.29
CA ALA A 135 -27.96 -39.26 49.79
C ALA A 135 -29.40 -39.41 50.32
N ARG A 136 -30.37 -39.59 49.41
CA ARG A 136 -31.76 -39.83 49.78
C ARG A 136 -31.91 -41.28 50.25
N ILE A 137 -31.83 -41.49 51.56
CA ILE A 137 -32.07 -42.80 52.16
C ILE A 137 -33.57 -43.10 52.11
N LYS A 138 -33.99 -44.03 51.24
CA LYS A 138 -35.34 -44.60 51.29
C LYS A 138 -35.36 -45.71 52.34
N VAL A 139 -35.85 -45.41 53.55
CA VAL A 139 -36.09 -46.43 54.57
C VAL A 139 -37.41 -47.13 54.26
N PHE A 140 -37.35 -48.40 53.83
CA PHE A 140 -38.53 -49.24 53.73
C PHE A 140 -38.99 -49.64 55.14
N ARG A 141 -40.18 -49.19 55.52
CA ARG A 141 -40.76 -49.49 56.83
C ARG A 141 -41.34 -50.91 56.81
N GLY A 142 -40.50 -51.90 57.11
CA GLY A 142 -40.93 -53.26 57.41
C GLY A 142 -40.06 -54.33 56.77
N GLY A 143 -39.29 -55.04 57.59
CA GLY A 143 -38.59 -56.27 57.21
C GLY A 143 -37.10 -56.07 56.95
N THR A 144 -36.33 -57.10 57.31
CA THR A 144 -34.87 -57.28 57.30
C THR A 144 -34.21 -57.21 55.91
N ALA A 145 -34.69 -56.35 55.01
CA ALA A 145 -34.11 -56.14 53.70
C ALA A 145 -32.92 -55.15 53.78
N PRO A 146 -31.85 -55.38 53.00
CA PRO A 146 -30.69 -54.50 52.98
C PRO A 146 -31.09 -53.07 52.60
N VAL A 147 -30.50 -52.09 53.29
CA VAL A 147 -30.66 -50.65 52.97
C VAL A 147 -30.07 -50.39 51.59
N GLU A 148 -30.92 -50.17 50.60
CA GLU A 148 -30.49 -49.82 49.25
C GLU A 148 -30.25 -48.31 49.17
N VAL A 149 -28.98 -47.91 49.08
CA VAL A 149 -28.58 -46.51 48.87
C VAL A 149 -28.71 -46.22 47.36
N ASP A 150 -29.93 -45.89 46.96
CA ASP A 150 -30.24 -45.46 45.58
C ASP A 150 -29.74 -44.02 45.39
N ASN A 151 -28.49 -43.89 44.92
CA ASN A 151 -27.92 -42.61 44.54
C ASN A 151 -27.98 -42.45 43.01
N PRO A 152 -29.03 -41.82 42.44
CA PRO A 152 -29.25 -41.74 41.00
C PRO A 152 -28.15 -40.95 40.26
N LEU A 153 -27.27 -40.28 41.00
CA LEU A 153 -26.16 -39.50 40.46
C LEU A 153 -24.88 -40.31 40.28
N LEU A 154 -24.75 -41.52 40.86
CA LEU A 154 -23.53 -42.33 40.74
C LEU A 154 -23.20 -42.71 39.29
N PRO A 155 -24.15 -43.22 38.47
CA PRO A 155 -23.87 -43.55 37.07
C PRO A 155 -23.52 -42.32 36.24
N GLN A 156 -24.13 -41.16 36.56
CA GLN A 156 -23.80 -39.89 35.90
C GLN A 156 -22.40 -39.40 36.28
N MET A 157 -21.97 -39.65 37.52
CA MET A 157 -20.64 -39.31 38.01
C MET A 157 -19.56 -40.17 37.35
N GLU A 158 -19.78 -41.49 37.24
CA GLU A 158 -18.85 -42.39 36.53
C GLU A 158 -18.72 -42.01 35.05
N GLN A 159 -19.84 -41.71 34.39
CA GLN A 159 -19.82 -41.28 32.99
C GLN A 159 -19.08 -39.93 32.81
N ARG A 160 -19.18 -39.02 33.78
CA ARG A 160 -18.44 -37.75 33.78
C ARG A 160 -16.95 -37.90 34.07
N LEU A 161 -16.56 -38.71 35.06
CA LEU A 161 -15.16 -39.03 35.36
C LEU A 161 -14.48 -39.71 34.17
N GLN A 162 -15.22 -40.54 33.43
CA GLN A 162 -14.73 -41.16 32.22
C GLN A 162 -14.55 -40.14 31.08
N MET A 163 -15.47 -39.18 30.94
CA MET A 163 -15.30 -38.04 30.02
C MET A 163 -14.10 -37.16 30.41
N GLU A 164 -13.91 -36.87 31.69
CA GLU A 164 -12.79 -36.05 32.18
C GLU A 164 -11.44 -36.73 31.92
N ARG A 165 -11.32 -38.02 32.24
CA ARG A 165 -10.12 -38.80 31.91
C ARG A 165 -9.83 -38.77 30.41
N SER A 166 -10.85 -38.93 29.56
CA SER A 166 -10.68 -38.85 28.10
C SER A 166 -10.31 -37.44 27.61
N THR A 167 -10.73 -36.40 28.33
CA THR A 167 -10.45 -35.00 27.97
C THR A 167 -9.05 -34.59 28.40
N ILE A 168 -8.53 -35.09 29.52
CA ILE A 168 -7.19 -34.72 30.02
C ILE A 168 -6.08 -35.57 29.37
N SER A 169 -6.28 -36.88 29.20
CA SER A 169 -5.25 -37.78 28.67
C SER A 169 -5.48 -38.25 27.23
N GLY A 170 -6.62 -37.93 26.63
CA GLY A 170 -6.92 -38.29 25.25
C GLY A 170 -6.36 -37.33 24.19
N PRO A 171 -6.60 -37.60 22.89
CA PRO A 171 -6.17 -36.76 21.77
C PRO A 171 -6.81 -35.36 21.72
N LEU A 172 -7.74 -35.07 22.64
CA LEU A 172 -8.34 -33.76 22.87
C LEU A 172 -7.74 -33.03 24.08
N GLY A 173 -6.88 -33.69 24.86
CA GLY A 173 -6.20 -33.11 26.02
C GLY A 173 -5.00 -32.26 25.67
N ILE A 174 -4.42 -31.62 26.69
CA ILE A 174 -3.37 -30.59 26.53
C ILE A 174 -2.17 -31.12 25.72
N ALA A 175 -1.72 -32.35 26.01
CA ALA A 175 -0.62 -32.98 25.28
C ALA A 175 -0.99 -33.30 23.81
N GLY A 176 -2.22 -33.75 23.57
CA GLY A 176 -2.73 -34.01 22.21
C GLY A 176 -2.86 -32.74 21.37
N GLN A 177 -3.32 -31.64 21.98
CA GLN A 177 -3.38 -30.33 21.34
C GLN A 177 -1.98 -29.76 21.06
N ALA A 178 -1.02 -29.96 21.98
CA ALA A 178 0.37 -29.57 21.75
C ALA A 178 1.00 -30.31 20.56
N GLY A 179 0.73 -31.61 20.41
CA GLY A 179 1.15 -32.39 19.25
C GLY A 179 0.56 -31.86 17.94
N LYS A 180 -0.75 -31.63 17.89
CA LYS A 180 -1.42 -31.05 16.71
C LYS A 180 -0.90 -29.66 16.34
N MET A 181 -0.66 -28.80 17.34
CA MET A 181 -0.05 -27.48 17.10
C MET A 181 1.34 -27.61 16.47
N ALA A 182 2.16 -28.55 16.94
CA ALA A 182 3.49 -28.79 16.39
C ALA A 182 3.42 -29.29 14.94
N GLU A 183 2.50 -30.20 14.63
CA GLU A 183 2.25 -30.71 13.28
C GLU A 183 1.76 -29.61 12.33
N GLU A 184 0.79 -28.78 12.76
CA GLU A 184 0.28 -27.66 11.96
C GLU A 184 1.36 -26.61 11.69
N LYS A 185 2.19 -26.29 12.70
CA LYS A 185 3.35 -25.39 12.51
C LYS A 185 4.37 -25.98 11.55
N ALA A 186 4.66 -27.28 11.66
CA ALA A 186 5.58 -27.97 10.77
C ALA A 186 5.07 -28.02 9.31
N ALA A 187 3.74 -28.04 9.11
CA ALA A 187 3.14 -27.99 7.78
C ALA A 187 3.33 -26.64 7.07
N ALA A 188 3.72 -25.57 7.80
CA ALA A 188 3.99 -24.24 7.28
C ALA A 188 2.85 -23.70 6.39
N ASN A 189 1.60 -23.96 6.77
CA ASN A 189 0.41 -23.56 6.03
C ASN A 189 0.06 -22.07 6.27
N PHE A 190 1.05 -21.20 6.14
CA PHE A 190 0.90 -19.74 6.24
C PHE A 190 -0.13 -19.25 5.23
N ASP A 191 -0.98 -18.30 5.64
CA ASP A 191 -2.08 -17.74 4.85
C ASP A 191 -2.11 -16.20 4.89
N ALA A 192 -1.07 -15.61 5.46
CA ALA A 192 -0.84 -14.17 5.55
C ALA A 192 0.60 -13.81 5.18
N LEU A 193 0.80 -12.53 4.89
CA LEU A 193 2.12 -11.93 4.75
C LEU A 193 2.27 -10.85 5.81
N GLU A 194 3.38 -10.91 6.54
CA GLU A 194 3.79 -9.87 7.47
C GLU A 194 4.92 -9.06 6.85
N VAL A 195 4.80 -7.73 6.87
CA VAL A 195 5.79 -6.80 6.34
C VAL A 195 6.06 -5.71 7.36
N GLN A 196 7.34 -5.46 7.62
CA GLN A 196 7.81 -4.45 8.57
C GLN A 196 8.89 -3.59 7.92
N PHE A 197 8.83 -2.28 8.15
CA PHE A 197 9.86 -1.33 7.71
C PHE A 197 9.74 0.00 8.46
N GLU A 198 10.70 0.88 8.21
CA GLU A 198 10.69 2.26 8.63
C GLU A 198 10.69 3.16 7.40
N LEU A 199 9.85 4.21 7.44
CA LEU A 199 9.66 5.13 6.32
C LEU A 199 9.92 6.57 6.78
N SER A 200 10.74 7.31 6.03
CA SER A 200 10.95 8.75 6.21
C SER A 200 11.00 9.47 4.86
N SER A 201 10.88 10.79 4.88
CA SER A 201 10.97 11.63 3.69
C SER A 201 11.73 12.92 3.99
N PRO A 202 12.69 13.35 3.14
CA PRO A 202 13.38 14.62 3.34
C PRO A 202 12.44 15.83 3.21
N SER A 203 11.34 15.70 2.47
CA SER A 203 10.31 16.73 2.32
C SER A 203 8.99 16.30 2.97
N PRO A 204 8.27 17.19 3.68
CA PRO A 204 7.00 16.83 4.31
C PRO A 204 5.97 16.30 3.31
N ILE A 205 5.38 15.13 3.61
CA ILE A 205 4.28 14.51 2.88
C ILE A 205 3.07 14.50 3.81
N LYS A 206 1.92 15.01 3.37
CA LYS A 206 0.77 15.22 4.27
C LYS A 206 0.02 13.93 4.55
N ASN A 207 -0.32 13.20 3.50
CA ASN A 207 -1.17 12.00 3.56
C ASN A 207 -0.51 10.88 2.75
N ALA A 208 0.48 10.22 3.36
CA ALA A 208 1.13 9.08 2.72
C ALA A 208 0.35 7.79 3.00
N TYR A 209 0.33 6.92 2.01
CA TYR A 209 -0.08 5.52 2.16
C TYR A 209 0.90 4.60 1.43
N VAL A 210 0.92 3.35 1.85
CA VAL A 210 1.78 2.32 1.26
C VAL A 210 0.94 1.24 0.61
N VAL A 211 1.45 0.69 -0.48
CA VAL A 211 0.91 -0.51 -1.12
C VAL A 211 2.01 -1.55 -1.22
N VAL A 212 1.77 -2.70 -0.62
CA VAL A 212 2.60 -3.89 -0.77
C VAL A 212 1.97 -4.77 -1.83
N MET A 213 2.79 -5.19 -2.80
CA MET A 213 2.41 -6.19 -3.79
C MET A 213 3.30 -7.40 -3.64
N ALA A 214 2.73 -8.59 -3.64
CA ALA A 214 3.46 -9.84 -3.53
C ALA A 214 3.08 -10.77 -4.68
N ASP A 215 4.08 -11.14 -5.47
CA ASP A 215 3.96 -12.19 -6.48
C ASP A 215 4.11 -13.55 -5.77
N TYR A 216 3.17 -14.46 -5.98
CA TYR A 216 3.13 -15.75 -5.30
C TYR A 216 2.53 -16.87 -6.15
N HIS A 217 2.84 -18.11 -5.77
CA HIS A 217 2.20 -19.31 -6.30
C HIS A 217 1.38 -20.03 -5.22
N PRO A 218 0.17 -20.53 -5.55
CA PRO A 218 -0.48 -21.54 -4.72
C PRO A 218 0.39 -22.79 -4.61
N LYS A 219 0.43 -23.43 -3.44
CA LYS A 219 1.22 -24.64 -3.16
C LYS A 219 1.00 -25.76 -4.19
N GLU A 220 -0.22 -25.88 -4.67
CA GLU A 220 -0.65 -26.94 -5.59
C GLU A 220 -0.38 -26.61 -7.07
N THR A 221 -0.03 -25.37 -7.41
CA THR A 221 0.13 -24.94 -8.82
C THR A 221 1.18 -23.86 -8.97
N LEU A 222 2.35 -24.24 -9.49
CA LEU A 222 3.49 -23.34 -9.74
C LEU A 222 3.47 -22.67 -11.12
N LYS A 223 2.44 -22.89 -11.94
CA LYS A 223 2.43 -22.45 -13.34
C LYS A 223 2.11 -20.96 -13.52
N ASP A 224 1.22 -20.44 -12.68
CA ASP A 224 0.75 -19.06 -12.79
C ASP A 224 1.10 -18.30 -11.52
N SER A 225 1.95 -17.28 -11.64
CA SER A 225 2.21 -16.32 -10.55
C SER A 225 0.99 -15.42 -10.40
N GLN A 226 0.52 -15.27 -9.17
CA GLN A 226 -0.61 -14.43 -8.81
C GLN A 226 -0.10 -13.23 -8.01
N MET A 227 -0.76 -12.09 -8.18
CA MET A 227 -0.43 -10.88 -7.43
C MET A 227 -1.40 -10.73 -6.25
N TRP A 228 -0.84 -10.71 -5.06
CA TRP A 228 -1.51 -10.25 -3.85
C TRP A 228 -1.17 -8.78 -3.63
N VAL A 229 -2.13 -7.99 -3.14
CA VAL A 229 -1.94 -6.57 -2.87
C VAL A 229 -2.50 -6.28 -1.49
N ALA A 230 -1.81 -5.48 -0.70
CA ALA A 230 -2.31 -4.91 0.55
C ALA A 230 -1.96 -3.43 0.60
N ALA A 231 -2.83 -2.62 1.20
CA ALA A 231 -2.60 -1.18 1.34
C ALA A 231 -2.85 -0.72 2.77
N ARG A 232 -2.11 0.30 3.20
CA ARG A 232 -2.26 0.87 4.53
C ARG A 232 -1.98 2.37 4.55
N ALA A 233 -2.86 3.11 5.20
CA ALA A 233 -2.62 4.52 5.52
C ALA A 233 -1.44 4.66 6.49
N VAL A 234 -0.49 5.55 6.17
CA VAL A 234 0.65 5.87 7.03
C VAL A 234 0.49 7.25 7.69
N GLY A 235 -0.17 8.18 6.99
CA GLY A 235 -0.38 9.55 7.44
C GLY A 235 0.79 10.47 7.10
N PRO A 236 1.01 11.55 7.87
CA PRO A 236 2.09 12.50 7.58
C PRO A 236 3.47 11.87 7.71
N LEU A 237 4.38 12.19 6.78
CA LEU A 237 5.79 11.80 6.82
C LEU A 237 6.68 13.04 6.75
N ASP A 238 7.79 12.98 7.46
CA ASP A 238 8.86 13.96 7.45
C ASP A 238 10.21 13.22 7.61
N SER A 239 11.27 13.94 7.96
CA SER A 239 12.61 13.37 8.09
C SER A 239 12.74 12.36 9.24
N THR A 240 11.75 12.26 10.12
CA THR A 240 11.70 11.32 11.23
C THR A 240 11.18 9.96 10.76
N PRO A 241 11.98 8.87 10.88
CA PRO A 241 11.52 7.53 10.51
C PRO A 241 10.29 7.07 11.30
N ARG A 242 9.29 6.58 10.59
CA ARG A 242 8.08 5.98 11.15
C ARG A 242 8.05 4.49 10.89
N LYS A 243 7.86 3.69 11.94
CA LYS A 243 7.67 2.25 11.84
C LYS A 243 6.31 1.94 11.22
N VAL A 244 6.33 1.14 10.16
CA VAL A 244 5.14 0.59 9.52
C VAL A 244 5.18 -0.92 9.69
N TRP A 245 4.08 -1.47 10.19
CA TRP A 245 3.89 -2.90 10.38
C TRP A 245 2.54 -3.30 9.83
N LEU A 246 2.51 -4.19 8.85
CA LEU A 246 1.28 -4.73 8.29
C LEU A 246 1.32 -6.25 8.31
N ARG A 247 0.20 -6.87 8.67
CA ARG A 247 0.01 -8.31 8.60
C ARG A 247 -1.36 -8.56 8.01
N GLU A 248 -1.38 -8.96 6.75
CA GLU A 248 -2.59 -9.07 5.97
C GLU A 248 -2.75 -10.48 5.41
N GLY A 249 -3.97 -11.00 5.50
CA GLY A 249 -4.32 -12.34 5.03
C GLY A 249 -4.72 -12.38 3.56
N GLY A 250 -5.39 -13.46 3.18
CA GLY A 250 -5.99 -13.62 1.86
C GLY A 250 -5.13 -14.38 0.86
N LEU A 251 -3.94 -14.82 1.28
CA LEU A 251 -3.12 -15.77 0.55
C LEU A 251 -3.64 -17.20 0.80
N PRO A 252 -3.56 -18.11 -0.18
CA PRO A 252 -3.92 -19.50 0.04
C PRO A 252 -2.94 -20.16 1.03
N PRO A 253 -3.41 -21.09 1.89
CA PRO A 253 -2.54 -21.75 2.85
C PRO A 253 -1.34 -22.44 2.20
N GLY A 254 -0.15 -22.16 2.70
CA GLY A 254 1.11 -22.73 2.22
C GLY A 254 1.58 -22.16 0.88
N TYR A 255 1.14 -20.95 0.52
CA TYR A 255 1.63 -20.23 -0.65
C TYR A 255 3.16 -20.16 -0.70
N ILE A 256 3.70 -20.05 -1.90
CA ILE A 256 5.13 -19.86 -2.15
C ILE A 256 5.32 -18.43 -2.64
N LEU A 257 6.05 -17.64 -1.86
CA LEU A 257 6.34 -16.24 -2.17
C LEU A 257 7.47 -16.16 -3.20
N GLU A 258 7.27 -15.37 -4.25
CA GLU A 258 8.28 -15.12 -5.28
C GLU A 258 8.99 -13.79 -5.02
N LYS A 259 8.22 -12.70 -4.93
CA LYS A 259 8.75 -11.35 -4.78
C LYS A 259 7.78 -10.45 -4.04
N VAL A 260 8.32 -9.50 -3.27
CA VAL A 260 7.55 -8.45 -2.59
C VAL A 260 8.03 -7.09 -3.06
N HIS A 261 7.09 -6.26 -3.48
CA HIS A 261 7.28 -4.88 -3.89
C HIS A 261 6.62 -3.94 -2.87
N LEU A 262 7.29 -2.85 -2.54
CA LEU A 262 6.77 -1.80 -1.69
C LEU A 262 6.68 -0.51 -2.49
N HIS A 263 5.48 0.06 -2.53
CA HIS A 263 5.18 1.31 -3.21
C HIS A 263 4.64 2.32 -2.20
N VAL A 264 5.05 3.58 -2.31
CA VAL A 264 4.63 4.68 -1.42
C VAL A 264 3.92 5.72 -2.27
N TYR A 265 2.76 6.21 -1.82
CA TYR A 265 1.96 7.16 -2.57
C TYR A 265 1.54 8.35 -1.71
N GLU A 266 1.23 9.45 -2.39
CA GLU A 266 0.46 10.56 -1.86
C GLU A 266 -0.57 10.98 -2.92
N GLN A 267 -1.85 11.01 -2.55
CA GLN A 267 -2.93 11.49 -3.44
C GLN A 267 -2.92 10.81 -4.82
N GLY A 268 -2.78 9.49 -4.86
CA GLY A 268 -2.74 8.70 -6.08
C GLY A 268 -1.45 8.80 -6.90
N THR A 269 -0.46 9.58 -6.45
CA THR A 269 0.84 9.73 -7.12
C THR A 269 1.91 8.95 -6.37
N GLU A 270 2.63 8.08 -7.06
CA GLU A 270 3.71 7.31 -6.45
C GLU A 270 4.93 8.19 -6.18
N ILE A 271 5.56 7.94 -5.03
CA ILE A 271 6.77 8.59 -4.53
C ILE A 271 7.92 7.62 -4.72
N ALA A 272 9.06 8.12 -5.23
CA ALA A 272 10.23 7.29 -5.43
C ALA A 272 10.83 6.87 -4.08
N THR A 273 11.10 5.58 -3.90
CA THR A 273 11.83 5.07 -2.74
C THR A 273 13.21 4.58 -3.14
N ASP A 274 14.10 4.34 -2.18
CA ASP A 274 15.36 3.65 -2.40
C ASP A 274 15.18 2.19 -2.88
N LEU A 275 14.00 1.60 -2.66
CA LEU A 275 13.62 0.27 -3.14
C LEU A 275 12.93 0.25 -4.51
N SER A 276 12.63 1.42 -5.10
CA SER A 276 11.98 1.48 -6.42
C SER A 276 12.86 0.84 -7.51
N GLU A 277 12.24 0.21 -8.51
CA GLU A 277 12.97 -0.48 -9.58
C GLU A 277 13.45 0.50 -10.67
N ASN A 278 14.57 0.19 -11.33
CA ASN A 278 15.12 0.95 -12.46
C ASN A 278 15.26 2.46 -12.20
N ARG A 279 15.76 2.83 -11.02
CA ARG A 279 15.91 4.23 -10.62
C ARG A 279 17.02 4.93 -11.39
N ALA A 280 16.74 6.13 -11.87
CA ALA A 280 17.70 7.05 -12.42
C ALA A 280 17.47 8.45 -11.83
N ALA A 281 18.52 9.05 -11.28
CA ALA A 281 18.47 10.42 -10.81
C ALA A 281 18.58 11.37 -12.01
N LEU A 282 17.67 12.34 -12.09
CA LEU A 282 17.55 13.28 -13.20
C LEU A 282 17.60 14.72 -12.69
N THR A 283 18.18 15.59 -13.48
CA THR A 283 17.97 17.04 -13.38
C THR A 283 16.53 17.38 -13.78
N ARG A 284 16.06 18.59 -13.43
CA ARG A 284 14.71 19.05 -13.79
C ARG A 284 14.51 19.12 -15.32
N ASP A 285 15.54 19.49 -16.07
CA ASP A 285 15.49 19.55 -17.53
C ASP A 285 15.44 18.15 -18.16
N GLU A 286 16.27 17.20 -17.69
CA GLU A 286 16.21 15.80 -18.17
C GLU A 286 14.85 15.15 -17.86
N ALA A 287 14.30 15.41 -16.66
CA ALA A 287 12.96 14.99 -16.27
C ALA A 287 11.89 15.57 -17.21
N HIS A 288 12.02 16.83 -17.61
CA HIS A 288 11.12 17.48 -18.55
C HIS A 288 11.22 16.89 -19.96
N GLU A 289 12.44 16.68 -20.47
CA GLU A 289 12.67 16.03 -21.77
C GLU A 289 12.05 14.63 -21.83
N TYR A 290 12.23 13.83 -20.78
CA TYR A 290 11.58 12.52 -20.67
C TYR A 290 10.05 12.62 -20.78
N LEU A 291 9.45 13.53 -20.01
CA LEU A 291 7.99 13.73 -20.02
C LEU A 291 7.48 14.22 -21.38
N VAL A 292 8.25 15.04 -22.10
CA VAL A 292 7.89 15.49 -23.47
C VAL A 292 7.93 14.32 -24.46
N ILE A 293 8.94 13.44 -24.38
CA ILE A 293 9.03 12.23 -25.21
C ILE A 293 7.86 11.29 -24.94
N GLU A 294 7.54 11.06 -23.66
CA GLU A 294 6.40 10.23 -23.26
C GLU A 294 5.08 10.84 -23.76
N HIS A 295 4.89 12.14 -23.54
CA HIS A 295 3.69 12.86 -23.95
C HIS A 295 3.42 12.78 -25.45
N THR A 296 4.44 13.05 -26.27
CA THR A 296 4.33 12.97 -27.74
C THR A 296 4.09 11.54 -28.21
N THR A 297 4.75 10.56 -27.58
CA THR A 297 4.59 9.12 -27.90
C THR A 297 3.17 8.62 -27.60
N MET A 298 2.57 9.06 -26.49
CA MET A 298 1.19 8.69 -26.14
C MET A 298 0.13 9.40 -26.97
N ASN A 299 0.49 10.46 -27.72
CA ASN A 299 -0.47 11.33 -28.42
C ASN A 299 -0.17 11.48 -29.92
N LYS A 300 0.43 10.47 -30.56
CA LYS A 300 0.90 10.51 -31.96
C LYS A 300 -0.11 10.97 -33.03
N ALA A 301 -1.41 10.91 -32.74
CA ALA A 301 -2.47 11.35 -33.65
C ALA A 301 -3.44 12.37 -33.03
N ASN A 302 -3.21 12.76 -31.77
CA ASN A 302 -4.15 13.58 -31.02
C ASN A 302 -3.77 15.06 -31.11
N THR A 303 -4.78 15.92 -31.05
CA THR A 303 -4.59 17.34 -30.76
C THR A 303 -4.83 17.56 -29.27
N VAL A 304 -3.82 18.03 -28.56
CA VAL A 304 -3.87 18.25 -27.11
C VAL A 304 -3.28 19.62 -26.77
N LEU A 305 -3.85 20.30 -25.79
CA LEU A 305 -3.37 21.59 -25.33
C LEU A 305 -2.12 21.43 -24.47
N ALA A 306 -1.25 22.43 -24.47
CA ALA A 306 -0.11 22.50 -23.58
C ALA A 306 -0.56 22.48 -22.11
N ARG A 307 0.25 21.85 -21.26
CA ARG A 307 -0.08 21.64 -19.84
C ARG A 307 1.17 21.77 -18.98
N ILE A 308 1.07 22.51 -17.87
CA ILE A 308 2.16 22.64 -16.89
C ILE A 308 2.57 21.27 -16.33
N VAL A 309 3.87 21.06 -16.19
CA VAL A 309 4.50 19.89 -15.54
C VAL A 309 5.69 20.34 -14.70
N LEU A 310 6.07 19.51 -13.72
CA LEU A 310 7.17 19.80 -12.79
C LEU A 310 7.11 21.25 -12.25
N PRO A 311 5.94 21.67 -11.70
CA PRO A 311 5.73 23.04 -11.27
C PRO A 311 6.78 23.40 -10.23
N LYS A 312 7.42 24.56 -10.41
CA LYS A 312 8.46 25.03 -9.50
C LYS A 312 7.95 26.24 -8.75
N VAL A 313 8.01 26.15 -7.44
CA VAL A 313 7.57 27.20 -6.53
C VAL A 313 8.81 27.90 -5.99
N PRO A 314 8.93 29.24 -6.10
CA PRO A 314 10.02 29.99 -5.50
C PRO A 314 10.11 29.77 -3.98
N ALA A 315 11.31 29.86 -3.42
CA ALA A 315 11.53 29.63 -1.98
C ALA A 315 10.76 30.63 -1.10
N ASP A 316 10.54 31.85 -1.58
CA ASP A 316 9.82 32.92 -0.89
C ASP A 316 8.31 32.94 -1.18
N TRP A 317 7.79 32.01 -1.98
CA TRP A 317 6.40 31.99 -2.45
C TRP A 317 5.35 32.04 -1.33
N ALA A 318 5.62 31.35 -0.22
CA ALA A 318 4.71 31.31 0.92
C ALA A 318 4.60 32.66 1.65
N THR A 319 5.68 33.45 1.62
CA THR A 319 5.81 34.74 2.31
C THR A 319 5.63 35.93 1.38
N HIS A 320 5.62 35.73 0.07
CA HIS A 320 5.47 36.79 -0.92
C HIS A 320 4.10 37.50 -0.77
N PRO A 321 4.05 38.84 -0.77
CA PRO A 321 2.80 39.59 -0.65
C PRO A 321 1.81 39.20 -1.77
N ARG A 322 0.59 38.81 -1.38
CA ARG A 322 -0.48 38.45 -2.33
C ARG A 322 -1.38 39.66 -2.53
N ASP A 323 -1.09 40.40 -3.59
CA ASP A 323 -1.91 41.52 -4.04
C ASP A 323 -3.03 41.06 -5.00
N SER A 324 -3.71 42.01 -5.63
CA SER A 324 -4.73 41.69 -6.64
C SER A 324 -4.14 41.02 -7.89
N SER A 325 -2.86 41.26 -8.20
CA SER A 325 -2.16 40.64 -9.32
C SER A 325 -2.00 39.13 -9.11
N PHE A 326 -1.82 38.67 -7.87
CA PHE A 326 -1.81 37.24 -7.53
C PHE A 326 -3.06 36.46 -7.98
N LEU A 327 -4.22 37.14 -8.05
CA LEU A 327 -5.50 36.55 -8.44
C LEU A 327 -5.79 36.64 -9.95
N LYS A 328 -4.95 37.35 -10.72
CA LYS A 328 -5.10 37.50 -12.17
C LYS A 328 -4.91 36.16 -12.89
N THR A 329 -5.42 36.11 -14.11
CA THR A 329 -5.10 35.05 -15.07
C THR A 329 -4.03 35.59 -16.01
N TYR A 330 -2.95 34.84 -16.15
CA TYR A 330 -1.83 35.13 -17.03
C TYR A 330 -1.85 34.21 -18.24
N TYR A 331 -1.21 34.65 -19.32
CA TYR A 331 -1.11 33.92 -20.59
C TYR A 331 0.36 33.71 -20.90
N VAL A 332 0.80 32.46 -20.92
CA VAL A 332 2.20 32.08 -21.13
C VAL A 332 2.35 31.54 -22.54
N LYS A 333 3.23 32.15 -23.35
CA LYS A 333 3.63 31.58 -24.65
C LYS A 333 4.58 30.42 -24.40
N VAL A 334 4.26 29.27 -24.95
CA VAL A 334 5.00 28.02 -24.80
C VAL A 334 5.41 27.55 -26.17
N ASP A 335 6.70 27.28 -26.36
CA ASP A 335 7.22 26.78 -27.63
C ASP A 335 6.92 25.28 -27.84
N LYS A 336 7.25 24.78 -29.04
CA LYS A 336 7.15 23.36 -29.40
C LYS A 336 7.94 22.39 -28.49
N THR A 337 8.87 22.88 -27.66
CA THR A 337 9.62 22.05 -26.69
C THR A 337 8.97 22.06 -25.31
N GLY A 338 7.91 22.85 -25.12
CA GLY A 338 7.25 23.00 -23.83
C GLY A 338 7.94 23.99 -22.91
N ARG A 339 8.81 24.87 -23.45
CA ARG A 339 9.48 25.92 -22.68
C ARG A 339 8.75 27.26 -22.84
N PRO A 340 8.56 28.02 -21.75
CA PRO A 340 7.94 29.32 -21.82
C PRO A 340 8.89 30.33 -22.48
N THR A 341 8.38 31.08 -23.45
CA THR A 341 9.13 32.14 -24.13
C THR A 341 8.81 33.52 -23.57
N ASP A 342 7.57 33.73 -23.12
CA ASP A 342 7.08 35.00 -22.58
C ASP A 342 5.78 34.82 -21.78
N ALA A 343 5.45 35.78 -20.91
CA ALA A 343 4.18 35.87 -20.19
C ALA A 343 3.47 37.22 -20.37
N PHE A 344 2.14 37.19 -20.31
CA PHE A 344 1.26 38.32 -20.59
C PHE A 344 0.07 38.38 -19.61
N GLU A 345 -0.50 39.57 -19.43
CA GLU A 345 -1.70 39.78 -18.60
C GLU A 345 -3.02 39.61 -19.39
N ASP A 346 -2.96 39.59 -20.72
CA ASP A 346 -4.11 39.46 -21.61
C ASP A 346 -3.97 38.30 -22.60
N GLU A 347 -5.11 37.91 -23.18
CA GLU A 347 -5.19 36.78 -24.10
C GLU A 347 -4.57 37.06 -25.48
N THR A 348 -4.55 38.33 -25.91
CA THR A 348 -3.95 38.73 -27.19
C THR A 348 -2.42 38.72 -27.13
N CYS A 349 -1.84 38.54 -25.94
CA CYS A 349 -0.41 38.56 -25.67
C CYS A 349 0.25 39.89 -26.09
N GLU A 350 -0.41 41.01 -25.79
CA GLU A 350 0.09 42.35 -26.10
C GLU A 350 0.67 43.05 -24.85
N THR A 351 0.05 42.85 -23.69
CA THR A 351 0.46 43.45 -22.41
C THR A 351 1.33 42.48 -21.63
N LYS A 352 2.63 42.78 -21.53
CA LYS A 352 3.56 42.03 -20.68
C LYS A 352 3.15 42.10 -19.22
N VAL A 353 3.51 41.05 -18.46
CA VAL A 353 3.35 41.04 -17.01
C VAL A 353 4.15 42.19 -16.40
N ALA A 354 3.46 43.10 -15.71
CA ALA A 354 4.10 44.30 -15.16
C ALA A 354 4.99 43.98 -13.95
N ASP A 355 4.60 42.98 -13.18
CA ASP A 355 5.34 42.51 -12.01
C ASP A 355 6.46 41.55 -12.44
N SER A 356 7.71 41.97 -12.26
CA SER A 356 8.88 41.17 -12.65
C SER A 356 9.03 39.88 -11.84
N TYR A 357 8.52 39.83 -10.60
CA TYR A 357 8.49 38.61 -9.80
C TYR A 357 7.54 37.60 -10.44
N TYR A 358 6.30 38.01 -10.73
CA TYR A 358 5.34 37.10 -11.38
C TYR A 358 5.77 36.70 -12.79
N ASP A 359 6.35 37.60 -13.59
CA ASP A 359 6.93 37.24 -14.89
C ASP A 359 7.98 36.14 -14.75
N ALA A 360 8.93 36.29 -13.83
CA ALA A 360 9.96 35.30 -13.57
C ALA A 360 9.37 33.95 -13.13
N VAL A 361 8.37 33.95 -12.24
CA VAL A 361 7.69 32.72 -11.80
C VAL A 361 6.99 32.01 -12.95
N LEU A 362 6.25 32.74 -13.78
CA LEU A 362 5.53 32.19 -14.92
C LEU A 362 6.51 31.61 -15.97
N ARG A 363 7.64 32.28 -16.19
CA ARG A 363 8.70 31.87 -17.13
C ARG A 363 9.63 30.77 -16.60
N ASP A 364 9.63 30.46 -15.32
CA ASP A 364 10.39 29.34 -14.74
C ASP A 364 9.59 28.02 -14.68
N GLN A 365 8.32 28.05 -15.13
CA GLN A 365 7.50 26.84 -15.26
C GLN A 365 7.86 26.03 -16.50
N LEU A 366 7.59 24.72 -16.45
CA LEU A 366 7.78 23.83 -17.59
C LEU A 366 6.43 23.28 -18.04
N PHE A 367 6.32 22.97 -19.33
CA PHE A 367 5.07 22.52 -19.94
C PHE A 367 5.32 21.29 -20.80
N LEU A 368 4.33 20.41 -20.89
CA LEU A 368 4.19 19.56 -22.06
C LEU A 368 3.72 20.44 -23.21
N PRO A 369 4.35 20.37 -24.39
CA PRO A 369 3.96 21.20 -25.53
C PRO A 369 2.54 20.88 -25.98
N ALA A 370 1.89 21.84 -26.63
CA ALA A 370 0.65 21.55 -27.34
C ALA A 370 0.98 20.69 -28.56
N LEU A 371 0.09 19.78 -28.91
CA LEU A 371 0.22 18.96 -30.10
C LEU A 371 -0.94 19.24 -31.04
N GLU A 372 -0.66 19.31 -32.34
CA GLU A 372 -1.64 19.25 -33.41
C GLU A 372 -1.42 17.97 -34.22
N LYS A 373 -2.38 17.04 -34.17
CA LYS A 373 -2.26 15.72 -34.81
C LYS A 373 -0.93 15.02 -34.45
N GLY A 374 -0.56 15.10 -33.17
CA GLY A 374 0.66 14.52 -32.61
C GLY A 374 1.96 15.29 -32.87
N GLN A 375 1.92 16.42 -33.58
CA GLN A 375 3.10 17.26 -33.81
C GLN A 375 3.17 18.40 -32.80
N PRO A 376 4.29 18.61 -32.10
CA PRO A 376 4.45 19.75 -31.20
C PRO A 376 4.34 21.09 -31.92
N VAL A 377 3.55 22.01 -31.38
CA VAL A 377 3.34 23.36 -31.89
C VAL A 377 3.48 24.41 -30.78
N ASP A 378 3.77 25.64 -31.19
CA ASP A 378 3.75 26.78 -30.27
C ASP A 378 2.30 27.03 -29.80
N SER A 379 2.15 27.47 -28.55
CA SER A 379 0.82 27.65 -27.96
C SER A 379 0.80 28.72 -26.87
N VAL A 380 -0.40 29.08 -26.41
CA VAL A 380 -0.62 30.00 -25.29
C VAL A 380 -1.38 29.26 -24.19
N VAL A 381 -0.83 29.25 -22.98
CA VAL A 381 -1.42 28.58 -21.81
C VAL A 381 -1.99 29.60 -20.84
N ARG A 382 -3.26 29.41 -20.46
CA ARG A 382 -3.91 30.20 -19.40
C ARG A 382 -3.50 29.69 -18.03
N MET A 383 -2.83 30.51 -17.23
CA MET A 383 -2.30 30.15 -15.92
C MET A 383 -2.81 31.08 -14.82
N LYS A 384 -3.07 30.52 -13.63
CA LYS A 384 -3.33 31.29 -12.41
C LYS A 384 -2.25 30.93 -11.40
N LEU A 385 -1.65 31.93 -10.77
CA LEU A 385 -0.60 31.74 -9.77
C LEU A 385 -1.10 30.93 -8.57
N THR A 386 -2.38 31.05 -8.22
CA THR A 386 -3.04 30.22 -7.19
C THR A 386 -2.98 28.72 -7.45
N LYS A 387 -2.67 28.27 -8.67
CA LYS A 387 -2.52 26.85 -9.00
C LYS A 387 -1.12 26.29 -8.66
N LEU A 388 -0.16 27.14 -8.32
CA LEU A 388 1.20 26.71 -7.94
C LEU A 388 1.29 26.32 -6.45
N SER A 389 0.38 26.83 -5.60
CA SER A 389 0.26 26.40 -4.21
C SER A 389 -0.44 25.04 -4.12
N ARG A 390 0.31 23.98 -3.80
CA ARG A 390 -0.21 22.63 -3.50
C ARG A 390 -0.70 22.47 -2.06
#